data_AF-A0A6C7A3N6-F1
#
_entry.id   AF-A0A6C7A3N6-F1
#
_cell.length_a   1.000
_cell.length_b   1.000
_cell.length_c   1.000
_cell.angle_alpha   90.00
_cell.angle_beta   90.00
_cell.angle_gamma   90.00
#
_symmetry.space_group_name_H-M   'P 1'
#
loop_
_entity.id
_entity.type
_entity.pdbx_description
1 polymer ?
#
loop_
_entity_poly.entity_id
_entity_poly.type
_entity_poly.pdbx_seq_one_letter_code
_entity_poly.pdbx_strand_id
1 'polypeptide(L)' 'MDVQTIFVILAFLLLPLFCFREAWKGWRTGAVDKVVKNARKPVYVYRHADPVQYWSYLFLYTGCGFLFTGMIIYLLFYR' A
#
# COMPACT_ATOMS: atom_id res chain seq x y z
N MET A 1 -17.68 15.47 -14.71
CA MET A 1 -16.66 15.75 -13.67
C MET A 1 -15.51 16.45 -14.34
N ASP A 2 -14.96 17.49 -13.70
CA ASP A 2 -13.78 18.18 -14.22
C ASP A 2 -12.60 17.22 -14.43
N VAL A 3 -11.81 17.42 -15.50
CA VAL A 3 -10.73 16.50 -15.90
C VAL A 3 -9.70 16.36 -14.79
N GLN A 4 -9.47 17.44 -14.04
CA GLN A 4 -8.58 17.44 -12.88
C GLN A 4 -9.09 16.49 -11.78
N THR A 5 -10.39 16.52 -11.50
CA THR A 5 -11.02 15.66 -10.49
C THR A 5 -10.92 14.18 -10.88
N ILE A 6 -11.12 13.84 -12.16
CA ILE A 6 -10.95 12.47 -12.66
C ILE A 6 -9.50 12.00 -12.46
N PHE A 7 -8.51 12.85 -12.79
CA PHE A 7 -7.09 12.51 -12.65
C PHE A 7 -6.70 12.29 -11.18
N VAL A 8 -7.20 13.14 -10.28
CA VAL A 8 -6.99 13.00 -8.84
C VAL A 8 -7.59 11.70 -8.31
N ILE A 9 -8.83 11.37 -8.68
CA ILE A 9 -9.48 10.11 -8.28
C ILE A 9 -8.67 8.91 -8.78
N LEU A 10 -8.21 8.93 -10.04
CA LEU A 10 -7.39 7.86 -10.62
C LEU A 10 -6.07 7.69 -9.88
N ALA A 11 -5.35 8.78 -9.58
CA ALA A 11 -4.11 8.73 -8.81
C ALA A 11 -4.35 8.15 -7.41
N PHE A 12 -5.44 8.56 -6.75
CA PHE A 12 -5.81 8.02 -5.45
C PHE A 12 -6.27 6.57 -5.50
N LEU A 13 -6.83 6.08 -6.61
CA LEU A 13 -7.24 4.69 -6.80
C LEU A 13 -6.03 3.74 -6.95
N LEU A 14 -4.93 4.22 -7.52
CA LEU A 14 -3.71 3.43 -7.71
C LEU A 14 -2.99 3.14 -6.37
N LEU A 15 -3.06 4.06 -5.41
CA LEU A 15 -2.42 3.93 -4.10
C LEU A 15 -2.94 2.73 -3.27
N PRO A 16 -4.25 2.57 -3.00
CA PRO A 16 -4.76 1.41 -2.27
C PRO A 16 -4.55 0.13 -3.07
N LEU A 17 -4.68 0.16 -4.40
CA LEU A 17 -4.37 -0.99 -5.26
C LEU A 17 -2.94 -1.46 -5.08
N PHE A 18 -1.98 -0.54 -5.04
CA PHE A 18 -0.57 -0.86 -4.77
C PHE A 18 -0.39 -1.42 -3.35
N CYS A 19 -0.97 -0.79 -2.34
CA CYS A 19 -0.90 -1.24 -0.95
C CYS A 19 -1.47 -2.65 -0.76
N PHE A 20 -2.66 -2.93 -1.30
CA PHE A 20 -3.27 -4.26 -1.23
C PHE A 20 -2.48 -5.31 -2.03
N ARG A 21 -1.90 -4.92 -3.17
CA ARG A 21 -1.04 -5.81 -3.96
C ARG A 21 0.21 -6.22 -3.17
N GLU A 22 0.90 -5.28 -2.52
CA GLU A 22 2.09 -5.60 -1.72
C GLU A 22 1.72 -6.39 -0.45
N ALA A 23 0.60 -6.09 0.19
CA ALA A 23 0.09 -6.87 1.31
C ALA A 23 -0.26 -8.32 0.89
N TRP A 24 -0.95 -8.50 -0.25
CA TRP A 24 -1.30 -9.81 -0.77
C TRP A 24 -0.08 -10.63 -1.18
N LYS A 25 0.87 -9.99 -1.88
CA LYS A 25 2.16 -10.60 -2.22
C LYS A 25 2.90 -11.02 -0.95
N GLY A 26 3.01 -10.12 0.03
CA GLY A 26 3.58 -10.39 1.34
C GLY A 26 2.99 -11.63 2.00
N TRP A 27 1.66 -11.71 2.03
CA TRP A 27 0.93 -12.85 2.57
C TRP A 27 1.24 -14.18 1.86
N ARG A 28 1.31 -14.17 0.52
CA ARG A 28 1.55 -15.37 -0.29
C ARG A 28 3.00 -15.84 -0.27
N THR A 29 3.96 -14.93 -0.36
CA THR A 29 5.39 -15.28 -0.50
C THR A 29 6.13 -15.28 0.83
N GLY A 30 5.55 -14.71 1.88
CA GLY A 30 6.23 -14.48 3.15
C GLY A 30 7.35 -13.43 3.06
N ALA A 31 7.35 -12.59 2.01
CA ALA A 31 8.32 -11.54 1.78
C ALA A 31 7.63 -10.21 1.45
N VAL A 32 7.89 -9.18 2.24
CA VAL A 32 7.32 -7.84 2.08
C VAL A 32 8.42 -6.86 1.69
N ASP A 33 8.12 -5.96 0.76
CA ASP A 33 9.09 -4.93 0.35
C ASP A 33 9.28 -3.90 1.47
N LYS A 34 10.53 -3.53 1.71
CA LYS A 34 10.94 -2.54 2.70
C LYS A 34 11.48 -1.34 1.98
N VAL A 35 10.74 -0.23 2.06
CA VAL A 35 11.20 1.04 1.50
C VAL A 35 12.35 1.58 2.34
N VAL A 36 13.58 1.42 1.85
CA VAL A 36 14.80 1.94 2.48
C VAL A 36 15.30 3.13 1.68
N LYS A 37 15.58 4.26 2.36
CA LYS A 37 16.16 5.44 1.73
C LYS A 37 17.51 5.08 1.10
N ASN A 38 17.74 5.52 -0.14
CA ASN A 38 18.98 5.31 -0.92
C ASN A 38 19.31 3.85 -1.29
N ALA A 39 18.35 2.92 -1.20
CA ALA A 39 18.59 1.55 -1.67
C ALA A 39 18.56 1.49 -3.20
N ARG A 40 19.69 1.08 -3.81
CA ARG A 40 19.78 0.80 -5.26
C ARG A 40 19.06 -0.50 -5.68
N LYS A 41 18.78 -1.39 -4.72
CA LYS A 41 18.12 -2.67 -4.93
C LYS A 41 16.91 -2.77 -3.99
N PRO A 42 15.80 -3.39 -4.42
CA PRO A 42 14.65 -3.62 -3.54
C PRO A 42 15.09 -4.51 -2.36
N VAL A 43 14.71 -4.10 -1.15
CA VAL A 43 15.08 -4.77 0.09
C VAL A 43 13.85 -5.48 0.61
N TYR A 44 13.88 -6.81 0.67
CA TYR A 44 12.75 -7.60 1.15
C TYR A 44 12.96 -8.02 2.60
N VAL A 45 11.88 -7.98 3.37
CA VAL A 45 11.80 -8.53 4.73
C VAL A 45 11.06 -9.84 4.67
N TYR A 46 11.71 -10.91 5.14
CA TYR A 46 11.17 -12.26 5.15
C TYR A 46 10.59 -12.61 6.52
N ARG A 47 9.46 -13.32 6.52
CA ARG A 47 8.78 -13.79 7.75
C ARG A 47 9.69 -14.62 8.67
N HIS A 48 10.59 -15.40 8.09
CA HIS A 48 11.48 -16.30 8.85
C HIS A 48 12.72 -15.60 9.42
N ALA A 49 13.18 -14.52 8.79
CA ALA A 49 14.36 -13.79 9.23
C ALA A 49 14.00 -12.77 10.31
N ASP A 50 13.02 -11.91 10.03
CA ASP A 50 12.61 -10.82 10.92
C ASP A 50 11.07 -10.76 11.03
N PRO A 51 10.45 -11.63 11.85
CA PRO A 51 9.00 -11.78 11.89
C PRO A 51 8.30 -10.49 12.34
N VAL A 52 8.85 -9.77 13.32
CA VAL A 52 8.25 -8.51 13.81
C VAL A 52 8.23 -7.45 12.72
N GLN A 53 9.34 -7.27 12.00
CA GLN A 53 9.38 -6.32 10.88
C GLN A 53 8.43 -6.75 9.77
N TYR A 54 8.42 -8.04 9.40
CA TYR A 54 7.49 -8.58 8.41
C TYR A 54 6.03 -8.24 8.74
N TRP A 55 5.58 -8.56 9.96
CA TRP A 55 4.20 -8.30 10.37
C TRP A 55 3.90 -6.80 10.44
N SER A 56 4.83 -5.98 10.92
CA SER A 56 4.66 -4.53 10.97
C SER A 56 4.45 -3.92 9.58
N TYR A 57 5.26 -4.29 8.59
CA TYR A 57 5.10 -3.81 7.22
C TYR A 57 3.83 -4.35 6.57
N LEU A 58 3.49 -5.62 6.80
CA LEU A 58 2.25 -6.21 6.29
C LEU A 58 1.00 -5.47 6.82
N PHE A 59 0.96 -5.17 8.13
CA PHE A 59 -0.12 -4.40 8.72
C PHE A 59 -0.11 -2.95 8.24
N LEU A 60 1.06 -2.35 8.04
CA LEU A 60 1.19 -1.00 7.49
C LEU A 60 0.61 -0.92 6.07
N TYR A 61 0.99 -1.83 5.16
CA TYR A 61 0.45 -1.87 3.80
C TYR A 61 -1.06 -2.09 3.80
N THR A 62 -1.55 -3.03 4.61
CA THR A 62 -2.98 -3.31 4.75
C THR A 62 -3.74 -2.10 5.29
N GLY A 63 -3.23 -1.47 6.36
CA GLY A 63 -3.82 -0.29 6.98
C GLY A 63 -3.85 0.92 6.04
N CYS A 64 -2.75 1.20 5.35
CA CYS A 64 -2.69 2.23 4.32
C CYS A 64 -3.70 1.97 3.19
N GLY A 65 -3.84 0.72 2.75
CA GLY A 65 -4.85 0.33 1.77
C GLY A 65 -6.27 0.74 2.19
N PHE A 66 -6.66 0.38 3.42
CA PHE A 66 -7.96 0.77 3.97
C PHE A 66 -8.14 2.28 4.13
N LEU A 67 -7.12 2.99 4.60
CA LEU A 67 -7.18 4.45 4.76
C LEU A 67 -7.38 5.15 3.41
N PHE A 68 -6.62 4.76 2.38
CA PHE A 68 -6.78 5.34 1.04
C PHE A 68 -8.14 4.99 0.43
N THR A 69 -8.63 3.76 0.60
CA THR A 69 -9.98 3.39 0.16
C THR A 69 -11.05 4.22 0.87
N GLY A 70 -10.95 4.39 2.18
CA GLY A 70 -11.86 5.25 2.95
C GLY A 70 -11.82 6.70 2.48
N MET A 71 -10.63 7.21 2.16
CA MET A 71 -10.48 8.57 1.63
C MET A 71 -11.11 8.74 0.25
N ILE A 72 -11.01 7.75 -0.64
CA ILE A 72 -11.71 7.77 -1.94
C ILE A 72 -13.22 7.83 -1.73
N ILE A 73 -13.77 6.98 -0.85
CA ILE A 73 -15.21 6.96 -0.56
C ILE A 73 -15.64 8.34 -0.02
N TYR A 74 -14.88 8.91 0.92
CA TYR A 74 -15.15 10.26 1.43
C TYR A 74 -15.16 11.32 0.31
N LEU A 75 -14.14 11.31 -0.55
CA LEU A 75 -14.02 12.28 -1.65
C LEU A 75 -15.09 12.12 -2.75
N LEU A 76 -15.69 10.93 -2.89
CA LEU A 76 -16.73 10.68 -3.90
C LEU A 76 -18.14 10.97 -3.39
N PHE A 77 -18.43 10.72 -2.12
CA PHE A 77 -19.78 10.75 -1.57
C PHE A 77 -20.05 11.88 -0.58
N TYR A 78 -19.02 12.41 0.07
CA TYR A 78 -19.16 13.37 1.18
C TYR A 78 -18.44 14.71 0.93
N ARG A 79 -17.86 14.89 -0.26
CA ARG A 79 -17.28 16.14 -0.74
C ARG A 79 -18.24 16.82 -1.70
#